data_AF-A0A0A2LMH8-F1
#
_entry.id   AF-A0A0A2LMH8-F1
#
_cell.length_a   1.000
_cell.length_b   1.000
_cell.length_c   1.000
_cell.angle_alpha   90.00
_cell.angle_beta   90.00
_cell.angle_gamma   90.00
#
_symmetry.space_group_name_H-M   'P 1'
#
loop_
_entity.id
_entity.type
_entity.pdbx_description
1 polymer ?
#
loop_
_entity_poly.entity_id
_entity_poly.type
_entity_poly.pdbx_seq_one_letter_code
_entity_poly.pdbx_strand_id
1 'polypeptide(L)' 'MTDNYLNGECSGEAKVLFEARLLLEPDLKENLHWQKTTRAIVQQYGRQQLKAEVEQVAHHVFTAGKYVSFREKVFSFFK' A
#
# COMPACT_ATOMS: atom_id res chain seq x y z
N MET A 1 -11.47 -7.51 -15.64
CA MET A 1 -11.71 -6.09 -16.01
C MET A 1 -11.73 -5.18 -14.81
N THR A 2 -12.48 -5.48 -13.74
CA THR A 2 -12.50 -4.67 -12.50
C THR A 2 -11.12 -4.51 -11.86
N ASP A 3 -10.35 -5.61 -11.74
CA ASP A 3 -8.97 -5.54 -11.21
C ASP A 3 -8.05 -4.68 -12.08
N ASN A 4 -8.07 -4.87 -13.40
CA ASN A 4 -7.27 -4.06 -14.32
C ASN A 4 -7.64 -2.57 -14.21
N TYR A 5 -8.93 -2.25 -14.05
CA TYR A 5 -9.39 -0.87 -13.81
C TYR A 5 -8.86 -0.33 -12.47
N LEU A 6 -8.91 -1.12 -11.40
CA LEU A 6 -8.37 -0.77 -10.08
C LEU A 6 -6.85 -0.66 -10.03
N ASN A 7 -6.15 -1.37 -10.91
CA ASN A 7 -4.69 -1.32 -11.04
C ASN A 7 -4.21 -0.25 -12.02
N GLY A 8 -5.12 0.41 -12.75
CA GLY A 8 -4.76 1.40 -13.77
C GLY A 8 -4.18 0.78 -15.05
N GLU A 9 -4.45 -0.49 -15.30
CA GLU A 9 -3.91 -1.29 -16.42
C GLU A 9 -4.85 -1.29 -17.64
N CYS A 10 -5.99 -0.61 -17.57
CA CYS A 10 -6.91 -0.47 -18.71
C CYS A 10 -6.36 0.51 -19.75
N SER A 11 -6.54 0.19 -21.04
CA SER A 11 -6.41 1.17 -22.13
C SER A 11 -7.43 2.30 -21.97
N GLY A 12 -7.21 3.42 -22.66
CA GLY A 12 -8.13 4.56 -22.63
C GLY A 12 -9.56 4.18 -23.02
N GLU A 13 -9.74 3.41 -24.10
CA GLU A 13 -11.08 2.99 -24.55
C GLU A 13 -11.74 2.02 -23.56
N ALA A 14 -10.96 1.07 -23.05
CA ALA A 14 -11.45 0.09 -22.07
C ALA A 14 -11.89 0.76 -20.77
N LYS A 15 -11.16 1.81 -20.34
CA LYS A 15 -11.50 2.60 -19.17
C LYS A 15 -12.83 3.34 -19.35
N VAL A 16 -13.01 4.03 -20.48
CA VAL A 16 -14.24 4.76 -20.78
C VAL A 16 -15.45 3.83 -20.86
N LEU A 17 -15.31 2.68 -21.53
CA LEU A 17 -16.37 1.67 -21.60
C LEU A 17 -16.74 1.16 -20.20
N PHE A 18 -15.76 0.89 -19.36
CA PHE A 18 -16.00 0.44 -17.99
C PHE A 18 -16.70 1.51 -17.15
N GLU A 19 -16.32 2.78 -17.31
CA GLU A 19 -16.96 3.91 -16.62
C GLU A 19 -18.41 4.11 -17.05
N ALA A 20 -18.72 3.95 -18.34
CA ALA A 20 -20.10 3.95 -18.82
C ALA A 20 -20.92 2.81 -18.19
N ARG A 21 -20.35 1.61 -18.09
CA ARG A 21 -21.00 0.46 -17.43
C ARG A 21 -21.27 0.72 -15.95
N LEU A 22 -20.36 1.37 -15.23
CA LEU A 22 -20.58 1.73 -13.82
C LEU A 22 -21.76 2.69 -13.62
N LEU A 23 -22.12 3.48 -14.62
CA LEU A 23 -23.30 4.36 -14.58
C LEU A 23 -24.61 3.59 -14.85
N LEU A 24 -24.55 2.55 -15.68
CA LEU A 24 -25.71 1.79 -16.14
C LEU A 24 -26.00 0.57 -15.25
N GLU A 25 -25.00 0.04 -14.55
CA GLU A 25 -25.06 -1.21 -13.79
C GLU A 25 -24.79 -0.91 -12.29
N PRO A 26 -25.83 -0.67 -11.46
CA PRO A 26 -25.68 -0.37 -10.04
C PRO A 26 -24.92 -1.45 -9.25
N ASP A 27 -25.18 -2.72 -9.53
CA ASP A 27 -24.51 -3.85 -8.87
C ASP A 27 -23.00 -3.86 -9.18
N LEU A 28 -22.60 -3.48 -10.40
CA LEU A 28 -21.19 -3.37 -10.76
C LEU A 28 -20.51 -2.25 -9.96
N LYS A 29 -21.20 -1.13 -9.75
CA LYS A 29 -20.72 -0.02 -8.94
C LYS A 29 -20.57 -0.40 -7.46
N GLU A 30 -21.53 -1.15 -6.92
CA GLU A 30 -21.46 -1.65 -5.54
C GLU A 30 -20.31 -2.65 -5.37
N ASN A 31 -20.16 -3.60 -6.30
CA ASN A 31 -19.05 -4.55 -6.29
C ASN A 31 -17.69 -3.84 -6.35
N LEU A 32 -17.56 -2.83 -7.23
CA LEU A 32 -16.35 -2.01 -7.31
C LEU A 32 -16.07 -1.28 -6.00
N HIS A 33 -17.10 -0.77 -5.32
CA HIS A 33 -16.95 -0.12 -4.02
C HIS A 33 -16.38 -1.08 -2.97
N TRP A 34 -16.98 -2.26 -2.81
CA TRP A 34 -16.53 -3.25 -1.83
C TRP A 34 -15.12 -3.79 -2.13
N GLN A 35 -14.77 -3.93 -3.40
CA GLN A 35 -13.42 -4.33 -3.80
C GLN A 35 -12.38 -3.26 -3.46
N LYS A 36 -12.68 -1.97 -3.67
CA LYS A 36 -11.82 -0.85 -3.24
C LYS A 36 -11.64 -0.84 -1.73
N THR A 37 -12.74 -0.96 -0.99
CA THR A 37 -12.73 -0.95 0.48
C THR A 37 -11.91 -2.10 1.05
N THR A 38 -12.15 -3.33 0.57
CA THR A 38 -11.40 -4.52 0.98
C THR A 38 -9.90 -4.35 0.72
N ARG A 39 -9.54 -3.90 -0.49
CA ARG A 39 -8.12 -3.67 -0.84
C ARG A 39 -7.47 -2.63 0.08
N ALA A 40 -8.16 -1.54 0.39
CA ALA A 40 -7.66 -0.51 1.28
C ALA A 40 -7.40 -1.06 2.70
N ILE A 41 -8.33 -1.85 3.24
CA ILE A 41 -8.19 -2.48 4.55
C ILE A 41 -6.99 -3.44 4.58
N VAL A 42 -6.87 -4.32 3.58
CA VAL A 42 -5.74 -5.26 3.48
C VAL A 42 -4.41 -4.53 3.36
N GLN A 43 -4.33 -3.48 2.54
CA GLN A 43 -3.12 -2.67 2.39
C GLN A 43 -2.76 -1.94 3.69
N GLN A 44 -3.74 -1.39 4.40
CA GLN A 44 -3.51 -0.70 5.66
C GLN A 44 -2.99 -1.67 6.73
N TYR A 45 -3.61 -2.84 6.84
CA TYR A 45 -3.16 -3.89 7.76
C TYR A 45 -1.72 -4.32 7.46
N GLY A 46 -1.42 -4.62 6.19
CA GLY A 46 -0.06 -4.97 5.77
C GLY A 46 0.96 -3.86 6.06
N ARG A 47 0.60 -2.59 5.87
CA ARG A 47 1.46 -1.45 6.21
C ARG A 47 1.73 -1.35 7.71
N GLN A 48 0.73 -1.61 8.56
CA GLN A 48 0.90 -1.62 10.01
C GLN A 48 1.85 -2.74 10.44
N GLN A 49 1.71 -3.93 9.87
CA GLN A 49 2.61 -5.04 10.13
C GLN A 49 4.05 -4.74 9.71
N LEU A 50 4.24 -4.27 8.47
CA LEU A 50 5.56 -3.91 7.96
C LEU A 50 6.21 -2.80 8.82
N LYS A 51 5.43 -1.82 9.26
CA LYS A 51 5.91 -0.78 10.17
C LYS A 51 6.41 -1.37 11.49
N ALA A 52 5.67 -2.30 12.09
CA ALA A 52 6.09 -2.97 13.31
C ALA A 52 7.39 -3.76 13.12
N GLU A 53 7.55 -4.46 12.00
CA GLU A 53 8.79 -5.18 11.67
C GLU A 53 9.99 -4.22 11.52
N VAL A 54 9.80 -3.10 10.81
CA VAL A 54 10.83 -2.06 10.65
C VAL A 54 11.20 -1.46 12.00
N GLU A 55 10.23 -1.18 12.87
CA GLU A 55 10.46 -0.65 14.22
C GLU A 55 11.25 -1.62 15.09
N GLN A 56 10.95 -2.92 15.02
CA GLN A 56 11.71 -3.95 15.75
C GLN A 56 13.16 -4.04 15.26
N VAL A 57 13.39 -4.04 13.95
CA VAL A 57 14.75 -4.05 13.38
C VAL A 57 15.50 -2.78 13.76
N ALA A 58 14.86 -1.62 13.65
CA ALA A 58 15.45 -0.34 14.06
C ALA A 58 15.80 -0.36 15.55
N HIS A 59 14.90 -0.84 16.42
CA HIS A 59 15.19 -0.96 17.84
C HIS A 59 16.42 -1.84 18.08
N HIS A 60 16.51 -3.01 17.44
CA HIS A 60 17.64 -3.92 17.61
C HIS A 60 18.97 -3.29 17.15
N VAL A 61 18.98 -2.67 15.98
CA VAL A 61 20.18 -2.06 15.39
C VAL A 61 20.66 -0.84 16.19
N PHE A 62 19.75 -0.05 16.77
CA PHE A 62 20.13 1.17 17.49
C PHE A 62 20.37 0.97 19.00
N THR A 63 19.96 -0.16 19.58
CA THR A 63 20.17 -0.46 21.01
C THR A 63 21.25 -1.50 21.28
N ALA A 64 21.45 -2.49 20.40
CA ALA A 64 22.43 -3.54 20.67
C ALA A 64 23.87 -2.99 20.55
N GLY A 65 24.71 -3.30 21.55
CA GLY A 65 26.10 -2.84 21.62
C GLY A 65 26.97 -3.28 20.43
N LYS A 66 26.56 -4.33 19.70
CA LYS A 66 27.23 -4.82 18.48
C LYS A 66 27.19 -3.82 17.31
N TYR A 67 26.23 -2.89 17.29
CA TYR A 67 25.99 -2.00 16.15
C TYR A 67 26.33 -0.52 16.44
N VAL A 68 27.15 -0.25 17.46
CA VAL A 68 27.50 1.12 17.88
C VAL A 68 28.09 1.95 16.74
N SER A 69 29.05 1.41 15.98
CA SER A 69 29.68 2.14 14.86
C SER A 69 28.70 2.48 13.74
N PHE A 70 27.71 1.61 13.48
CA PHE A 70 26.65 1.89 12.52
C PHE A 70 25.76 3.04 13.01
N ARG A 71 25.32 2.98 14.27
CA ARG A 71 24.49 4.02 14.88
C ARG A 71 25.17 5.38 14.87
N GLU A 72 26.46 5.44 15.23
CA GLU A 72 27.24 6.69 15.21
C GLU A 72 27.36 7.27 13.80
N LYS A 73 27.59 6.40 12.80
CA LYS A 73 27.63 6.81 11.38
C LYS A 73 26.29 7.38 10.93
N VAL A 74 25.17 6.75 11.29
CA VAL A 74 23.84 7.28 10.96
C VAL A 74 23.62 8.65 11.59
N PHE A 75 23.90 8.80 12.88
CA PHE A 75 23.73 10.09 13.56
C PHE A 75 24.63 11.20 12.99
N SER A 76 25.78 10.86 12.41
CA SER A 76 26.64 11.85 11.76
C SER A 76 26.00 12.52 10.53
N PHE A 77 25.03 11.90 9.87
CA PHE A 77 24.31 12.50 8.73
C PHE A 77 23.31 13.57 9.14
N PHE A 78 22.94 13.63 10.42
CA PHE A 78 21.92 14.55 10.95
C PHE A 78 22.52 15.62 11.88
N LYS A 79 23.85 15.74 11.91
CA LYS A 79 24.56 16.81 12.63
C LYS A 79 24.74 18.05 11.75
#